data_AF-A0A956PD07-F1
#
_entry.id   AF-A0A956PD07-F1
#
_cell.length_a   1.000
_cell.length_b   1.000
_cell.length_c   1.000
_cell.angle_alpha   90.00
_cell.angle_beta   90.00
_cell.angle_gamma   90.00
#
_symmetry.space_group_name_H-M   'P 1'
#
loop_
_entity.id
_entity.type
_entity.pdbx_description
1 polymer ?
#
loop_
_entity_poly.entity_id
_entity_poly.type
_entity_poly.pdbx_seq_one_letter_code
_entity_poly.pdbx_strand_id
1 'polypeptide(L)'
;MIHSLFARRRAPWVAAALITGLLGSACDRPAPSGASAPPDFDGTARNVILMIGDGMGPQALGLLLSYIEAAGKDPARYTELSNAGTLGLTTTHASNTIVVDSAASATAMATGTRTTNGSIGV
;
A
#
# COMPACT_ATOMS: atom_id res chain seq x y z
N MET A 1 12.44 -69.27 -33.77
CA MET A 1 13.48 -69.18 -32.72
C MET A 1 13.92 -67.73 -32.67
N ILE A 2 13.63 -66.86 -31.70
CA ILE A 2 12.98 -66.85 -30.39
C ILE A 2 12.44 -65.41 -30.27
N HIS A 3 11.19 -65.18 -29.90
CA HIS A 3 10.88 -64.14 -28.92
C HIS A 3 9.48 -64.30 -28.37
N SER A 4 9.46 -64.25 -27.06
CA SER A 4 8.47 -64.79 -26.16
C SER A 4 7.66 -63.67 -25.50
N LEU A 5 6.42 -64.02 -25.19
CA LEU A 5 5.68 -63.59 -23.99
C LEU A 5 5.15 -62.14 -23.98
N PHE A 6 3.93 -62.06 -24.52
CA PHE A 6 2.88 -61.19 -24.00
C PHE A 6 2.46 -61.72 -22.61
N ALA A 7 2.68 -60.96 -21.52
CA ALA A 7 1.75 -60.84 -20.39
C ALA A 7 2.27 -59.96 -19.24
N ARG A 8 1.30 -59.24 -18.65
CA ARG A 8 1.21 -58.71 -17.27
C ARG A 8 1.50 -57.21 -17.06
N ARG A 9 0.39 -56.48 -17.05
CA ARG A 9 0.14 -55.16 -16.45
C ARG A 9 0.68 -55.05 -15.00
N ARG A 10 1.24 -53.89 -14.64
CA ARG A 10 1.30 -53.23 -13.29
C ARG A 10 2.09 -51.91 -13.43
N ALA A 11 1.41 -50.80 -13.72
CA ALA A 11 1.04 -49.72 -12.79
C ALA A 11 2.16 -48.67 -12.53
N PRO A 12 1.91 -47.37 -12.76
CA PRO A 12 2.93 -46.30 -12.76
C PRO A 12 3.09 -45.68 -11.37
N TRP A 13 3.99 -46.21 -10.55
CA TRP A 13 4.22 -45.68 -9.19
C TRP A 13 5.54 -44.92 -9.02
N VAL A 14 6.37 -44.86 -10.07
CA VAL A 14 7.70 -44.21 -10.00
C VAL A 14 7.63 -42.71 -10.29
N ALA A 15 6.57 -42.21 -10.93
CA ALA A 15 6.45 -40.79 -11.29
C ALA A 15 6.01 -39.86 -10.14
N ALA A 16 5.51 -40.40 -9.02
CA ALA A 16 4.93 -39.58 -7.95
C ALA A 16 5.94 -39.06 -6.92
N ALA A 17 7.18 -39.55 -6.91
CA ALA A 17 8.14 -39.24 -5.84
C ALA A 17 8.95 -37.94 -6.03
N LEU A 18 8.88 -37.29 -7.20
CA LEU A 18 9.64 -36.06 -7.48
C LEU A 18 8.84 -34.77 -7.29
N ILE A 19 7.52 -34.85 -7.06
CA ILE A 19 6.66 -33.67 -6.87
C ILE A 19 6.48 -33.30 -5.39
N THR A 20 6.86 -34.19 -4.46
CA THR A 20 6.64 -34.00 -3.01
C THR A 20 7.84 -33.39 -2.27
N GLY A 21 8.87 -32.91 -2.97
CA GLY A 21 10.12 -32.41 -2.36
C GLY A 21 10.21 -30.89 -2.14
N LEU A 22 9.26 -30.09 -2.67
CA LEU A 22 9.39 -28.63 -2.71
C LEU A 22 8.31 -27.85 -1.92
N LEU A 23 7.56 -28.50 -1.03
CA LEU A 23 6.46 -27.87 -0.29
C LEU A 23 6.71 -27.71 1.23
N GLY A 24 7.92 -28.03 1.72
CA GLY A 24 8.18 -28.18 3.16
C GLY A 24 8.94 -27.06 3.86
N SER A 25 9.37 -25.98 3.20
CA SER A 25 10.34 -25.04 3.80
C SER A 25 10.00 -23.55 3.66
N ALA A 26 8.71 -23.23 3.51
CA ALA A 26 8.24 -21.85 3.34
C ALA A 26 7.70 -21.18 4.63
N CYS A 27 7.64 -21.89 5.76
CA CYS A 27 7.02 -21.35 7.00
C CYS A 27 8.00 -20.66 7.96
N ASP A 28 9.31 -20.78 7.80
CA ASP A 28 10.31 -20.07 8.61
C ASP A 28 10.97 -18.94 7.82
N ARG A 29 10.16 -17.95 7.39
CA ARG A 29 10.73 -16.64 7.11
C ARG A 29 10.77 -15.89 8.45
N PRO A 30 11.96 -15.59 9.01
CA PRO A 30 12.04 -14.69 10.15
C PRO A 30 11.42 -13.37 9.71
N ALA A 31 10.44 -12.88 10.48
CA ALA A 31 9.91 -11.55 10.30
C ALA A 31 11.09 -10.56 10.30
N PRO A 32 11.10 -9.52 9.44
CA PRO A 32 12.18 -8.55 9.41
C PRO A 32 12.36 -7.96 10.82
N SER A 33 13.41 -8.39 11.51
CA SER A 33 13.73 -8.08 12.91
C SER A 33 14.32 -6.67 13.07
N GLY A 34 13.86 -5.74 12.24
CA GLY A 34 14.31 -4.34 12.17
C GLY A 34 13.19 -3.31 12.28
N ALA A 35 11.93 -3.74 12.42
CA ALA A 35 10.87 -2.82 12.84
C ALA A 35 11.04 -2.55 14.34
N SER A 36 11.87 -1.56 14.68
CA SER A 36 11.87 -0.95 16.00
C SER A 36 10.42 -0.64 16.37
N ALA A 37 9.99 -1.06 17.57
CA ALA A 37 8.69 -0.69 18.09
C ALA A 37 8.49 0.82 17.87
N PRO A 38 7.30 1.27 17.41
CA PRO A 38 7.04 2.69 17.30
C PRO A 38 7.38 3.35 18.64
N PRO A 39 8.02 4.52 18.64
CA PRO A 39 8.45 5.18 19.86
C PRO A 39 7.29 5.24 20.85
N ASP A 40 7.58 5.10 22.14
CA ASP A 40 6.61 5.13 23.24
C ASP A 40 5.83 6.45 23.22
N PHE A 41 4.81 6.51 22.38
CA PHE A 41 3.86 7.60 22.32
C PHE A 41 2.94 7.43 23.52
N ASP A 42 3.00 8.34 24.47
CA ASP A 42 2.07 8.47 25.60
C ASP A 42 0.62 8.84 25.17
N GLY A 43 0.32 8.68 23.88
CA GLY A 43 -0.91 9.07 23.21
C GLY A 43 -1.02 10.57 22.91
N THR A 44 -0.07 11.41 23.35
CA THR A 44 -0.23 12.87 23.33
C THR A 44 0.70 13.54 22.32
N ALA A 45 0.14 14.00 21.21
CA ALA A 45 0.87 14.83 20.25
C ALA A 45 0.99 16.28 20.77
N ARG A 46 2.22 16.73 21.07
CA ARG A 46 2.47 18.14 21.45
C ARG A 46 2.44 19.09 20.25
N ASN A 47 2.86 18.61 19.09
CA ASN A 47 2.99 19.40 17.87
C ASN A 47 2.30 18.67 16.72
N VAL A 48 1.53 19.40 15.92
CA VAL A 48 0.86 18.89 14.72
C VAL A 48 1.22 19.79 13.55
N ILE A 49 1.83 19.22 12.51
CA ILE A 49 2.14 19.90 11.26
C ILE A 49 1.29 19.25 10.17
N LEU A 50 0.34 20.01 9.62
CA LEU A 50 -0.52 19.58 8.52
C LEU A 50 -0.02 20.21 7.22
N MET A 51 0.40 19.38 6.26
CA MET A 51 0.80 19.81 4.91
C MET A 51 -0.29 19.44 3.91
N ILE A 52 -0.82 20.42 3.19
CA ILE A 52 -1.90 20.24 2.21
C ILE A 52 -1.35 20.63 0.84
N GLY A 53 -1.32 19.67 -0.09
CA GLY A 53 -1.13 19.95 -1.51
C GLY A 53 -2.49 20.20 -2.16
N ASP A 54 -2.80 21.44 -2.52
CA ASP A 54 -4.05 21.77 -3.20
C ASP A 54 -4.11 21.07 -4.56
N GLY A 55 -5.20 20.37 -4.85
CA GLY A 55 -5.35 19.55 -6.05
C GLY A 55 -4.42 18.33 -6.15
N MET A 56 -3.69 17.96 -5.08
CA MET A 56 -2.74 16.85 -5.11
C MET A 56 -3.43 15.49 -4.93
N GLY A 57 -4.11 15.03 -5.99
CA GLY A 57 -4.66 13.68 -6.06
C GLY A 57 -3.60 12.60 -6.28
N PRO A 58 -3.98 11.30 -6.23
CA PRO A 58 -3.08 10.18 -6.51
C PRO A 58 -2.36 10.29 -7.87
N GLN A 59 -3.00 10.91 -8.85
CA GLN A 59 -2.46 11.13 -10.19
C GLN A 59 -1.31 12.15 -10.17
N ALA A 60 -1.49 13.26 -9.46
CA ALA A 60 -0.44 14.28 -9.30
C ALA A 60 0.75 13.71 -8.53
N LEU A 61 0.48 12.90 -7.49
CA LEU A 61 1.52 12.21 -6.75
C LEU A 61 2.27 11.19 -7.62
N GLY A 62 1.56 10.39 -8.41
CA GLY A 62 2.18 9.44 -9.34
C GLY A 62 3.10 10.13 -10.35
N LEU A 63 2.65 11.25 -10.92
CA LEU A 63 3.48 12.07 -11.82
C LEU A 63 4.75 12.59 -11.13
N LEU A 64 4.62 13.09 -9.89
CA LEU A 64 5.77 13.56 -9.11
C LEU A 64 6.80 12.43 -8.91
N LEU A 65 6.35 11.25 -8.49
CA LEU A 65 7.22 10.10 -8.24
C LEU A 65 7.92 9.64 -9.53
N SER A 66 7.18 9.50 -10.63
CA SER A 66 7.77 9.13 -11.93
C SER A 66 8.74 10.17 -12.46
N TYR A 67 8.45 11.47 -12.26
CA TYR A 67 9.36 12.53 -12.65
C TYR A 67 10.67 12.51 -11.87
N ILE A 68 10.61 12.28 -10.56
CA ILE A 68 11.79 12.17 -9.69
C ILE A 68 12.66 10.99 -10.12
N GLU A 69 12.05 9.83 -10.36
CA GLU A 69 12.72 8.63 -10.85
C GLU A 69 13.39 8.88 -12.21
N ALA A 70 12.66 9.45 -13.18
CA ALA A 70 13.20 9.77 -14.50
C ALA A 70 14.32 10.82 -14.46
N ALA A 71 14.27 11.75 -13.51
CA ALA A 71 15.30 12.77 -13.32
C ALA A 71 16.55 12.23 -12.58
N GLY A 72 16.56 10.97 -12.15
CA GLY A 72 17.64 10.39 -11.33
C GLY A 72 17.81 11.10 -9.98
N LYS A 73 16.73 11.72 -9.49
CA LYS A 73 16.72 12.43 -8.21
C LYS A 73 16.23 11.49 -7.11
N ASP A 74 16.65 11.75 -5.89
CA ASP A 74 16.23 10.96 -4.74
C ASP A 74 14.80 11.36 -4.32
N PRO A 75 13.81 10.44 -4.33
CA PRO A 75 12.47 10.71 -3.80
C PRO A 75 12.42 10.74 -2.27
N ALA A 76 13.57 10.57 -1.60
CA ALA A 76 13.81 10.51 -0.16
C ALA A 76 12.68 11.13 0.66
N ARG A 77 12.40 12.43 0.53
CA ARG A 77 11.53 13.11 1.49
C ARG A 77 10.08 12.62 1.50
N TYR A 78 9.46 12.39 0.34
CA TYR A 78 8.08 11.91 0.31
C TYR A 78 8.02 10.41 0.59
N THR A 79 8.92 9.64 -0.01
CA THR A 79 8.96 8.17 0.13
C THR A 79 9.38 7.72 1.54
N GLU A 80 10.34 8.40 2.17
CA GLU A 80 10.71 8.19 3.58
C GLU A 80 9.50 8.47 4.48
N LEU A 81 8.78 9.57 4.25
CA LEU A 81 7.61 9.93 5.05
C LEU A 81 6.47 8.91 4.89
N SER A 82 6.20 8.45 3.66
CA SER A 82 5.17 7.43 3.42
C SER A 82 5.54 6.07 4.00
N ASN A 83 6.83 5.71 3.99
CA ASN A 83 7.30 4.43 4.52
C ASN A 83 7.39 4.41 6.05
N ALA A 84 7.71 5.56 6.67
CA ALA A 84 7.74 5.71 8.12
C ALA A 84 6.34 5.91 8.74
N GLY A 85 5.38 6.40 7.95
CA GLY A 85 4.03 6.72 8.39
C GLY A 85 2.98 5.68 8.04
N THR A 86 1.72 6.10 8.10
CA THR A 86 0.56 5.31 7.64
C THR A 86 -0.08 6.02 6.45
N LEU A 87 -0.44 5.24 5.43
CA LEU A 87 -1.17 5.73 4.27
C LEU A 87 -2.68 5.51 4.46
N GLY A 88 -3.46 6.54 4.13
CA GLY A 88 -4.93 6.51 4.21
C GLY A 88 -5.56 7.18 2.99
N LEU A 89 -6.80 6.77 2.68
CA LEU A 89 -7.62 7.40 1.66
C LEU A 89 -8.76 8.17 2.32
N THR A 90 -9.04 9.37 1.83
CA THR A 90 -10.12 10.22 2.35
C THR A 90 -11.12 10.58 1.25
N THR A 91 -12.40 10.67 1.62
CA THR A 91 -13.47 11.11 0.72
C THR A 91 -13.67 12.62 0.86
N THR A 92 -13.53 13.33 -0.25
CA THR A 92 -13.45 14.80 -0.26
C THR A 92 -14.75 15.52 -0.63
N HIS A 93 -15.82 14.80 -0.96
CA HIS A 93 -17.10 15.42 -1.36
C HIS A 93 -17.60 16.49 -0.37
N ALA A 94 -18.26 17.51 -0.91
CA ALA A 94 -18.94 18.54 -0.14
C ALA A 94 -20.34 18.07 0.27
N SER A 95 -20.99 18.76 1.20
CA SER A 95 -22.34 18.41 1.66
C SER A 95 -23.39 18.51 0.54
N ASN A 96 -23.15 19.31 -0.49
CA ASN A 96 -24.06 19.55 -1.60
C ASN A 96 -23.57 19.04 -2.97
N THR A 97 -22.30 18.65 -3.12
CA THR A 97 -21.71 18.27 -4.42
C THR A 97 -20.67 17.16 -4.29
N ILE A 98 -20.55 16.33 -5.34
CA ILE A 98 -19.53 15.27 -5.41
C ILE A 98 -18.13 15.88 -5.60
N VAL A 99 -18.04 16.96 -6.40
CA VAL A 99 -16.79 17.70 -6.60
C VAL A 99 -16.75 18.86 -5.61
N VAL A 100 -15.76 18.84 -4.73
CA VAL A 100 -15.52 19.86 -3.70
C VAL A 100 -14.64 20.98 -4.22
N ASP A 101 -14.75 22.17 -3.66
CA ASP A 101 -13.78 23.26 -3.86
C ASP A 101 -12.71 23.32 -2.74
N SER A 102 -11.72 24.21 -2.88
CA SER A 102 -10.66 24.35 -1.86
C SER A 102 -11.20 24.90 -0.52
N ALA A 103 -12.28 25.70 -0.54
CA ALA A 103 -12.89 26.33 0.63
C ALA A 103 -13.61 25.32 1.54
N ALA A 104 -14.46 24.48 0.94
CA ALA A 104 -15.23 23.47 1.65
C ALA A 104 -14.35 22.32 2.14
N SER A 105 -13.34 21.93 1.34
CA SER A 105 -12.35 20.91 1.76
C SER A 105 -11.45 21.40 2.90
N ALA A 106 -10.99 22.66 2.86
CA ALA A 106 -10.25 23.25 3.96
C ALA A 106 -11.08 23.34 5.25
N THR A 107 -12.36 23.70 5.12
CA THR A 107 -13.30 23.70 6.26
C THR A 107 -13.42 22.30 6.86
N ALA A 108 -13.66 21.29 6.04
CA ALA A 108 -13.76 19.90 6.52
C ALA A 108 -12.49 19.40 7.21
N MET A 109 -11.30 19.78 6.72
CA MET A 109 -10.02 19.42 7.35
C MET A 109 -9.77 20.18 8.66
N ALA A 110 -10.20 21.43 8.76
CA ALA A 110 -9.97 22.27 9.94
C ALA A 110 -10.98 22.01 11.07
N THR A 111 -12.25 21.80 10.74
CA THR A 111 -13.33 21.65 11.73
C THR A 111 -13.75 20.20 11.94
N GLY A 112 -13.39 19.29 11.03
CA GLY A 112 -13.89 17.92 11.02
C GLY A 112 -15.33 17.79 10.49
N THR A 113 -15.95 18.88 10.02
CA THR A 113 -17.33 18.89 9.52
C THR A 113 -17.38 19.33 8.06
N ARG A 114 -18.06 18.55 7.22
CA ARG A 114 -18.27 18.93 5.80
C ARG A 114 -19.20 20.12 5.70
N THR A 115 -18.89 21.02 4.77
CA THR A 115 -19.70 22.19 4.42
C THR A 115 -20.13 22.16 2.96
N THR A 116 -20.89 23.15 2.53
CA THR A 116 -21.30 23.35 1.14
C THR A 116 -20.23 24.09 0.34
N ASN A 117 -20.08 23.76 -0.95
CA ASN A 117 -19.20 24.52 -1.84
C ASN A 117 -19.56 26.01 -1.85
N GLY A 118 -18.54 26.87 -1.95
CA GLY A 118 -18.66 28.32 -1.86
C GLY A 118 -18.74 28.86 -0.43
N SER A 119 -18.65 27.99 0.59
CA SER A 119 -18.71 28.38 2.01
C SER A 119 -17.41 28.03 2.73
N ILE A 120 -17.06 28.82 3.75
CA ILE A 120 -15.86 28.64 4.58
C ILE A 120 -16.26 28.70 6.05
N GLY A 121 -15.89 27.69 6.83
CA GLY A 121 -16.04 27.72 8.29
C GLY A 121 -17.46 27.60 8.83
N VAL A 122 -18.41 27.12 8.03
CA VAL A 122 -19.84 26.98 8.38
C VAL A 122 -20.37 25.58 8.13
#